data_AF-F5XI14-F1
#
_entry.id   AF-F5XI14-F1
#
_cell.length_a   1.000
_cell.length_b   1.000
_cell.length_c   1.000
_cell.angle_alpha   90.00
_cell.angle_beta   90.00
_cell.angle_gamma   90.00
#
_symmetry.space_group_name_H-M   'P 1'
#
loop_
_entity.id
_entity.type
_entity.pdbx_description
1 polymer ?
#
loop_
_entity_poly.entity_id
_entity_poly.type
_entity_poly.pdbx_seq_one_letter_code
_entity_poly.pdbx_strand_id
1 'polypeptide(L)'
;MEETPSRAGGVGVSTRLLRLPAPAYSLATLVLLVSTIVLLDLGTNLSAGADTASGLGAPLSDADRETFAVAWLTWRAVAAVAIVVFLFGLAAGVYSLVGARRSGLVPVSGHRLAIYLVLPTGLVIAVATMIITGGGRNPDIPVPLLAHRTRTVLFTGLVAAIPWVALSWLCQDRCRPYRLRPWGRDTGILGFGELTRLWQRIVACLGAFAVAVAAAVLTAGALRFAFLAARPQCAPGYEPPADTVPAGCVSDFPAINVLLYGAAFAVVGLAIAVPLIASWRSAASEWVDDQRPSDVPEHDETWTKEKDRLTVLLHLDTPVLRNPLTLLSVFTPLITSVLAAFLPQLGG
;
A
#
# COMPACT_ATOMS: atom_id res chain seq x y z
N MET A 1 16.88 -49.97 -44.37
CA MET A 1 17.43 -48.64 -44.04
C MET A 1 16.39 -47.64 -44.48
N GLU A 2 15.51 -47.27 -43.56
CA GLU A 2 14.40 -46.35 -43.79
C GLU A 2 14.55 -45.26 -42.71
N GLU A 3 14.94 -44.07 -43.15
CA GLU A 3 15.07 -42.89 -42.30
C GLU A 3 13.68 -42.31 -42.03
N THR A 4 13.22 -42.41 -40.78
CA THR A 4 12.07 -41.65 -40.30
C THR A 4 12.51 -40.24 -39.87
N PRO A 5 11.86 -39.17 -40.36
CA PRO A 5 12.22 -37.81 -39.99
C PRO A 5 11.78 -37.48 -38.55
N SER A 6 12.76 -36.99 -37.78
CA SER A 6 12.61 -36.46 -36.43
C SER A 6 11.63 -35.27 -36.43
N ARG A 7 10.46 -35.46 -35.83
CA ARG A 7 9.50 -34.40 -35.54
C ARG A 7 10.10 -33.47 -34.49
N ALA A 8 10.50 -32.28 -34.93
CA ALA A 8 10.78 -31.14 -34.07
C ALA A 8 9.53 -30.84 -33.22
N GLY A 9 9.57 -31.27 -31.96
CA GLY A 9 8.63 -30.86 -30.93
C GLY A 9 8.85 -29.39 -30.61
N GLY A 10 8.18 -28.51 -31.36
CA GLY A 10 8.06 -27.10 -31.03
C GLY A 10 7.44 -26.97 -29.66
N VAL A 11 8.28 -26.72 -28.65
CA VAL A 11 7.85 -26.28 -27.33
C VAL A 11 7.21 -24.92 -27.53
N GLY A 12 5.89 -24.93 -27.76
CA GLY A 12 5.05 -23.76 -27.71
C GLY A 12 5.13 -23.21 -26.30
N VAL A 13 6.09 -22.31 -26.07
CA VAL A 13 6.12 -21.41 -24.92
C VAL A 13 4.85 -20.59 -25.04
N SER A 14 3.79 -21.10 -24.43
CA SER A 14 2.49 -20.49 -24.37
C SER A 14 2.69 -19.19 -23.60
N THR A 15 2.86 -18.10 -24.35
CA THR A 15 2.71 -16.72 -23.93
C THR A 15 1.27 -16.54 -23.45
N ARG A 16 0.94 -17.13 -22.31
CA ARG A 16 -0.11 -16.66 -21.42
C ARG A 16 0.39 -15.38 -20.75
N LEU A 17 0.63 -14.38 -21.59
CA LEU A 17 0.61 -12.98 -21.20
C LEU A 17 -0.69 -12.77 -20.43
N LEU A 18 -0.53 -12.49 -19.14
CA LEU A 18 -1.51 -11.92 -18.21
C LEU A 18 -2.93 -11.79 -18.79
N ARG A 19 -3.67 -12.89 -18.89
CA ARG A 19 -5.13 -12.79 -18.80
C ARG A 19 -5.42 -12.43 -17.35
N LEU A 20 -5.44 -11.12 -17.07
CA LEU A 20 -6.09 -10.57 -15.90
C LEU A 20 -7.45 -11.27 -15.80
N PRO A 21 -7.71 -12.05 -14.74
CA PRO A 21 -8.89 -12.90 -14.70
C PRO A 21 -10.14 -12.02 -14.73
N ALA A 22 -11.22 -12.56 -15.31
CA ALA A 22 -12.55 -11.96 -15.45
C ALA A 22 -13.20 -11.26 -14.22
N PRO A 23 -12.77 -11.39 -12.93
CA PRO A 23 -13.22 -10.53 -11.83
C PRO A 23 -13.08 -9.01 -12.02
N ALA A 24 -12.28 -8.53 -12.98
CA ALA A 24 -12.12 -7.08 -13.21
C ALA A 24 -13.46 -6.37 -13.51
N TYR A 25 -14.40 -7.03 -14.20
CA TYR A 25 -15.71 -6.45 -14.54
C TYR A 25 -16.70 -6.44 -13.35
N SER A 26 -16.62 -7.44 -12.47
CA SER A 26 -17.42 -7.52 -11.22
C SER A 26 -16.93 -6.55 -10.16
N LEU A 27 -15.62 -6.28 -10.12
CA LEU A 27 -15.02 -5.29 -9.24
C LEU A 27 -15.21 -3.86 -9.77
N ALA A 28 -15.12 -3.64 -11.08
CA ALA A 28 -15.42 -2.33 -11.68
C ALA A 28 -16.87 -1.91 -11.43
N THR A 29 -17.82 -2.85 -11.49
CA THR A 29 -19.22 -2.60 -11.14
C THR A 29 -19.40 -2.32 -9.65
N LEU A 30 -18.68 -3.02 -8.75
CA LEU A 30 -18.73 -2.75 -7.32
C LEU A 30 -18.07 -1.41 -6.96
N VAL A 31 -16.99 -1.02 -7.64
CA VAL A 31 -16.34 0.30 -7.54
C VAL A 31 -17.25 1.40 -8.06
N LEU A 32 -17.94 1.18 -9.18
CA LEU A 32 -18.96 2.09 -9.71
C LEU A 32 -20.12 2.22 -8.73
N LEU A 33 -20.59 1.11 -8.15
CA LEU A 33 -21.75 1.08 -7.25
C LEU A 33 -21.42 1.74 -5.91
N VAL A 34 -20.25 1.48 -5.34
CA VAL A 34 -19.74 2.19 -4.14
C VAL A 34 -19.45 3.65 -4.45
N SER A 35 -18.83 3.96 -5.59
CA SER A 35 -18.64 5.36 -6.02
C SER A 35 -19.98 6.08 -6.15
N THR A 36 -21.02 5.45 -6.73
CA THR A 36 -22.35 6.04 -6.83
C THR A 36 -23.03 6.18 -5.47
N ILE A 37 -22.90 5.22 -4.55
CA ILE A 37 -23.47 5.33 -3.20
C ILE A 37 -22.78 6.48 -2.44
N VAL A 38 -21.45 6.60 -2.55
CA VAL A 38 -20.70 7.67 -1.92
C VAL A 38 -20.99 9.02 -2.58
N LEU A 39 -21.17 9.08 -3.91
CA LEU A 39 -21.64 10.26 -4.64
C LEU A 39 -23.07 10.67 -4.25
N LEU A 40 -23.96 9.71 -4.03
CA LEU A 40 -25.35 9.92 -3.56
C LEU A 40 -25.39 10.44 -2.11
N ASP A 41 -24.54 9.91 -1.23
CA ASP A 41 -24.38 10.39 0.14
C ASP A 41 -23.58 11.72 0.22
N LEU A 42 -22.81 12.02 -0.84
CA LEU A 42 -22.19 13.33 -1.07
C LEU A 42 -23.23 14.40 -1.43
N GLY A 43 -24.14 14.09 -2.34
CA GLY A 43 -25.19 15.00 -2.83
C GLY A 43 -26.21 15.39 -1.77
N THR A 44 -26.60 14.46 -0.89
CA THR A 44 -27.65 14.69 0.13
C THR A 44 -27.17 15.50 1.35
N ASN A 45 -25.86 15.52 1.62
CA ASN A 45 -25.27 16.23 2.77
C ASN A 45 -24.61 17.57 2.41
N LEU A 46 -24.56 17.94 1.12
CA LEU A 46 -24.05 19.24 0.66
C LEU A 46 -24.95 20.41 1.10
N SER A 47 -26.27 20.17 1.25
CA SER A 47 -27.22 21.16 1.76
C SER A 47 -27.12 21.38 3.27
N ALA A 48 -26.71 20.37 4.05
CA ALA A 48 -26.67 20.47 5.51
C ALA A 48 -25.39 21.14 6.07
N GLY A 49 -24.31 21.19 5.30
CA GLY A 49 -23.03 21.75 5.75
C GLY A 49 -22.95 23.28 5.70
N ALA A 50 -23.72 23.92 4.82
CA ALA A 50 -23.74 25.37 4.65
C ALA A 50 -24.40 26.09 5.83
N ASP A 51 -25.41 25.47 6.46
CA ASP A 51 -26.17 26.07 7.56
C ASP A 51 -25.46 25.97 8.93
N THR A 52 -24.45 25.10 9.05
CA THR A 52 -23.75 24.80 10.32
C THR A 52 -22.48 25.59 10.59
N ALA A 53 -22.06 26.50 9.71
CA ALA A 53 -20.94 27.43 9.97
C ALA A 53 -21.23 28.43 11.12
N SER A 54 -22.45 28.43 11.65
CA SER A 54 -22.95 29.19 12.79
C SER A 54 -22.26 28.87 14.14
N GLY A 55 -21.43 27.82 14.22
CA GLY A 55 -20.69 27.45 15.42
C GLY A 55 -19.32 28.12 15.61
N LEU A 56 -18.75 28.76 14.57
CA LEU A 56 -17.56 29.60 14.74
C LEU A 56 -18.01 30.96 15.28
N GLY A 57 -17.56 31.32 16.49
CA GLY A 57 -17.92 32.59 17.16
C GLY A 57 -17.56 33.88 16.41
N ALA A 58 -17.06 33.81 15.17
CA ALA A 58 -16.93 34.93 14.25
C ALA A 58 -17.53 34.54 12.87
N PRO A 59 -18.36 35.40 12.25
CA PRO A 59 -18.93 35.12 10.94
C PRO A 59 -17.82 35.06 9.88
N LEU A 60 -17.67 33.90 9.23
CA LEU A 60 -16.83 33.74 8.03
C LEU A 60 -17.34 34.68 6.93
N SER A 61 -16.40 35.32 6.22
CA SER A 61 -16.71 36.06 4.99
C SER A 61 -17.26 35.11 3.92
N ASP A 62 -18.03 35.62 2.94
CA ASP A 62 -18.59 34.78 1.88
C ASP A 62 -17.49 34.07 1.06
N ALA A 63 -16.35 34.75 0.84
CA ALA A 63 -15.19 34.18 0.16
C ALA A 63 -14.54 33.03 0.96
N ASP A 64 -14.45 33.16 2.28
CA ASP A 64 -13.90 32.09 3.14
C ASP A 64 -14.83 30.87 3.18
N ARG A 65 -16.16 31.10 3.18
CA ARG A 65 -17.15 30.01 3.11
C ARG A 65 -17.04 29.24 1.79
N GLU A 66 -16.89 29.94 0.67
CA GLU A 66 -16.70 29.31 -0.63
C GLU A 66 -15.39 28.50 -0.66
N THR A 67 -14.30 29.09 -0.19
CA THR A 67 -12.98 28.42 -0.11
C THR A 67 -13.05 27.17 0.75
N PHE A 68 -13.70 27.24 1.92
CA PHE A 68 -13.93 26.09 2.79
C PHE A 68 -14.79 25.03 2.12
N ALA A 69 -15.89 25.43 1.44
CA ALA A 69 -16.76 24.49 0.74
C ALA A 69 -16.01 23.68 -0.34
N VAL A 70 -15.16 24.36 -1.13
CA VAL A 70 -14.33 23.71 -2.15
C VAL A 70 -13.29 22.78 -1.51
N ALA A 71 -12.60 23.23 -0.47
CA ALA A 71 -11.60 22.44 0.25
C ALA A 71 -12.22 21.19 0.90
N TRP A 72 -13.39 21.34 1.51
CA TRP A 72 -14.15 20.25 2.13
C TRP A 72 -14.66 19.26 1.09
N LEU A 73 -15.22 19.73 -0.03
CA LEU A 73 -15.63 18.89 -1.15
C LEU A 73 -14.46 18.07 -1.68
N THR A 74 -13.30 18.70 -1.83
CA THR A 74 -12.06 18.04 -2.26
C THR A 74 -11.66 16.93 -1.30
N TRP A 75 -11.67 17.19 0.02
CA TRP A 75 -11.40 16.14 1.01
C TRP A 75 -12.38 14.98 0.92
N ARG A 76 -13.68 15.24 0.80
CA ARG A 76 -14.70 14.19 0.66
C ARG A 76 -14.47 13.33 -0.56
N ALA A 77 -14.15 13.95 -1.70
CA ALA A 77 -13.84 13.24 -2.94
C ALA A 77 -12.60 12.35 -2.79
N VAL A 78 -11.52 12.88 -2.18
CA VAL A 78 -10.29 12.13 -1.93
C VAL A 78 -10.54 10.97 -0.95
N ALA A 79 -11.28 11.21 0.12
CA ALA A 79 -11.64 10.20 1.11
C ALA A 79 -12.51 9.08 0.51
N ALA A 80 -13.47 9.42 -0.36
CA ALA A 80 -14.28 8.48 -1.11
C ALA A 80 -13.42 7.57 -1.99
N VAL A 81 -12.53 8.16 -2.77
CA VAL A 81 -11.58 7.43 -3.61
C VAL A 81 -10.67 6.54 -2.75
N ALA A 82 -10.17 7.04 -1.62
CA ALA A 82 -9.35 6.26 -0.70
C ALA A 82 -10.10 5.03 -0.15
N ILE A 83 -11.36 5.19 0.28
CA ILE A 83 -12.21 4.06 0.72
C ILE A 83 -12.34 3.03 -0.40
N VAL A 84 -12.64 3.46 -1.63
CA VAL A 84 -12.75 2.56 -2.79
C VAL A 84 -11.44 1.80 -3.02
N VAL A 85 -10.30 2.50 -2.98
CA VAL A 85 -8.98 1.92 -3.12
C VAL A 85 -8.70 0.91 -2.00
N PHE A 86 -9.05 1.21 -0.75
CA PHE A 86 -8.90 0.29 0.37
C PHE A 86 -9.80 -0.94 0.24
N LEU A 87 -11.06 -0.79 -0.14
CA LEU A 87 -11.98 -1.91 -0.35
C LEU A 87 -11.53 -2.80 -1.50
N PHE A 88 -11.05 -2.21 -2.60
CA PHE A 88 -10.46 -2.95 -3.71
C PHE A 88 -9.18 -3.69 -3.25
N GLY A 89 -8.31 -3.02 -2.50
CA GLY A 89 -7.11 -3.62 -1.91
C GLY A 89 -7.45 -4.78 -0.98
N LEU A 90 -8.48 -4.65 -0.15
CA LEU A 90 -8.99 -5.70 0.72
C LEU A 90 -9.46 -6.90 -0.11
N ALA A 91 -10.32 -6.68 -1.11
CA ALA A 91 -10.84 -7.73 -1.97
C ALA A 91 -9.72 -8.45 -2.74
N ALA A 92 -8.77 -7.70 -3.30
CA ALA A 92 -7.60 -8.24 -4.01
C ALA A 92 -6.68 -9.04 -3.08
N GLY A 93 -6.48 -8.57 -1.84
CA GLY A 93 -5.70 -9.27 -0.83
C GLY A 93 -6.37 -10.58 -0.41
N VAL A 94 -7.67 -10.56 -0.12
CA VAL A 94 -8.46 -11.75 0.20
C VAL A 94 -8.44 -12.75 -0.95
N TYR A 95 -8.66 -12.28 -2.19
CA TYR A 95 -8.59 -13.13 -3.38
C TYR A 95 -7.21 -13.78 -3.54
N SER A 96 -6.14 -13.01 -3.32
CA SER A 96 -4.77 -13.51 -3.37
C SER A 96 -4.49 -14.56 -2.29
N LEU A 97 -5.04 -14.38 -1.09
CA LEU A 97 -4.93 -15.32 0.03
C LEU A 97 -5.72 -16.61 -0.21
N VAL A 98 -6.93 -16.52 -0.77
CA VAL A 98 -7.72 -17.68 -1.21
C VAL A 98 -7.02 -18.41 -2.35
N GLY A 99 -6.48 -17.68 -3.32
CA GLY A 99 -5.69 -18.23 -4.42
C GLY A 99 -4.43 -18.94 -3.93
N ALA A 100 -3.72 -18.35 -2.95
CA ALA A 100 -2.57 -18.95 -2.30
C ALA A 100 -2.88 -20.29 -1.62
N ARG A 101 -4.05 -20.37 -0.97
CA ARG A 101 -4.55 -21.62 -0.38
C ARG A 101 -4.85 -22.67 -1.44
N ARG A 102 -5.57 -22.30 -2.51
CA ARG A 102 -5.95 -23.24 -3.59
C ARG A 102 -4.75 -23.77 -4.37
N SER A 103 -3.74 -22.93 -4.59
CA SER A 103 -2.57 -23.31 -5.37
C SER A 103 -1.58 -24.20 -4.62
N GLY A 104 -1.90 -24.68 -3.41
CA GLY A 104 -0.98 -25.45 -2.57
C GLY A 104 0.25 -24.66 -2.09
N LEU A 105 0.28 -23.35 -2.34
CA LEU A 105 1.33 -22.44 -1.84
C LEU A 105 1.25 -22.27 -0.32
N VAL A 106 0.24 -22.86 0.31
CA VAL A 106 0.01 -22.86 1.75
C VAL A 106 -0.41 -24.30 2.13
N PRO A 107 0.52 -25.26 2.35
CA PRO A 107 0.24 -26.56 2.98
C PRO A 107 0.00 -26.40 4.48
N VAL A 108 -0.40 -25.21 4.86
CA VAL A 108 -0.46 -24.74 6.22
C VAL A 108 -1.80 -25.24 6.74
N SER A 109 -1.76 -26.00 7.84
CA SER A 109 -2.97 -26.41 8.54
C SER A 109 -3.86 -25.18 8.76
N GLY A 110 -5.18 -25.32 8.62
CA GLY A 110 -6.11 -24.19 8.74
C GLY A 110 -5.89 -23.35 10.00
N HIS A 111 -5.38 -23.97 11.06
CA HIS A 111 -4.96 -23.33 12.31
C HIS A 111 -3.87 -22.26 12.13
N ARG A 112 -2.79 -22.55 11.40
CA ARG A 112 -1.70 -21.57 11.20
C ARG A 112 -2.15 -20.40 10.32
N LEU A 113 -3.00 -20.63 9.31
CA LEU A 113 -3.62 -19.54 8.55
C LEU A 113 -4.48 -18.65 9.46
N ALA A 114 -5.22 -19.25 10.39
CA ALA A 114 -5.99 -18.50 11.37
C ALA A 114 -5.07 -17.64 12.25
N ILE A 115 -3.93 -18.16 12.73
CA ILE A 115 -2.95 -17.36 13.50
C ILE A 115 -2.46 -16.15 12.70
N TYR A 116 -2.09 -16.33 11.43
CA TYR A 116 -1.63 -15.24 10.57
C TYR A 116 -2.69 -14.20 10.25
N LEU A 117 -3.98 -14.51 10.44
CA LEU A 117 -5.09 -13.54 10.31
C LEU A 117 -5.47 -12.93 11.67
N VAL A 118 -5.42 -13.69 12.75
CA VAL A 118 -5.74 -13.23 14.11
C VAL A 118 -4.72 -12.22 14.59
N LEU A 119 -3.42 -12.45 14.37
CA LEU A 119 -2.37 -11.52 14.79
C LEU A 119 -2.49 -10.11 14.16
N PRO A 120 -2.60 -9.94 12.83
CA PRO A 120 -2.75 -8.61 12.24
C PRO A 120 -4.12 -8.00 12.58
N THR A 121 -5.17 -8.82 12.73
CA THR A 121 -6.48 -8.34 13.19
C THR A 121 -6.37 -7.80 14.62
N GLY A 122 -5.69 -8.51 15.51
CA GLY A 122 -5.42 -8.06 16.88
C GLY A 122 -4.61 -6.77 16.91
N LEU A 123 -3.59 -6.65 16.04
CA LEU A 123 -2.83 -5.40 15.88
C LEU A 123 -3.72 -4.25 15.40
N VAL A 124 -4.58 -4.49 14.41
CA VAL A 124 -5.55 -3.48 13.92
C VAL A 124 -6.51 -3.07 15.03
N ILE A 125 -7.02 -4.02 15.83
CA ILE A 125 -7.91 -3.73 16.97
C ILE A 125 -7.16 -2.94 18.06
N ALA A 126 -5.91 -3.26 18.35
CA ALA A 126 -5.11 -2.54 19.32
C ALA A 126 -4.85 -1.08 18.89
N VAL A 127 -4.45 -0.87 17.63
CA VAL A 127 -4.27 0.46 17.03
C VAL A 127 -5.59 1.21 17.01
N ALA A 128 -6.69 0.56 16.62
CA ALA A 128 -8.03 1.11 16.64
C ALA A 128 -8.43 1.61 18.02
N THR A 129 -8.22 0.77 19.03
CA THR A 129 -8.52 1.08 20.43
C THR A 129 -7.69 2.27 20.88
N MET A 130 -6.37 2.26 20.63
CA MET A 130 -5.49 3.38 20.97
C MET A 130 -5.94 4.71 20.34
N ILE A 131 -6.44 4.69 19.11
CA ILE A 131 -6.92 5.89 18.41
C ILE A 131 -8.26 6.37 18.98
N ILE A 132 -9.13 5.45 19.41
CA ILE A 132 -10.40 5.79 20.04
C ILE A 132 -10.19 6.32 21.47
N THR A 133 -9.34 5.66 22.27
CA THR A 133 -9.15 5.95 23.70
C THR A 133 -8.08 7.01 23.96
N GLY A 134 -7.09 7.15 23.07
CA GLY A 134 -5.95 8.06 23.23
C GLY A 134 -6.31 9.55 23.15
N GLY A 135 -7.59 9.89 22.93
CA GLY A 135 -8.07 11.25 23.12
C GLY A 135 -7.36 12.30 22.25
N GLY A 136 -6.94 11.92 21.04
CA GLY A 136 -6.37 12.88 20.09
C GLY A 136 -7.32 14.08 19.98
N ARG A 137 -6.80 15.29 20.25
CA ARG A 137 -7.56 16.52 20.04
C ARG A 137 -8.02 16.53 18.59
N ASN A 138 -9.31 16.31 18.38
CA ASN A 138 -9.86 16.42 17.05
C ASN A 138 -9.70 17.88 16.64
N PRO A 139 -9.15 18.17 15.45
CA PRO A 139 -9.16 19.53 14.95
C PRO A 139 -10.61 20.00 14.94
N ASP A 140 -10.84 21.12 15.61
CA ASP A 140 -12.17 21.69 15.79
C ASP A 140 -12.60 22.39 14.49
N ILE A 141 -12.96 21.56 13.51
CA ILE A 141 -13.56 21.96 12.23
C ILE A 141 -15.07 21.94 12.44
N PRO A 142 -15.82 22.95 11.96
CA PRO A 142 -17.28 23.06 12.09
C PRO A 142 -18.03 22.05 11.21
N VAL A 143 -17.61 20.78 11.23
CA VAL A 143 -18.22 19.71 10.46
C VAL A 143 -18.77 18.69 11.45
N PRO A 144 -20.10 18.45 11.44
CA PRO A 144 -20.68 17.43 12.28
C PRO A 144 -20.08 16.07 11.93
N LEU A 145 -19.78 15.28 12.97
CA LEU A 145 -19.26 13.91 12.83
C LEU A 145 -17.90 13.82 12.12
N LEU A 146 -17.10 14.89 12.05
CA LEU A 146 -15.76 14.84 11.43
C LEU A 146 -14.93 13.67 11.97
N ALA A 147 -14.83 13.57 13.30
CA ALA A 147 -14.06 12.52 13.96
C ALA A 147 -14.53 11.11 13.53
N HIS A 148 -15.84 10.91 13.39
CA HIS A 148 -16.39 9.65 12.92
C HIS A 148 -16.02 9.38 11.45
N ARG A 149 -16.19 10.37 10.56
CA ARG A 149 -15.85 10.25 9.13
C ARG A 149 -14.38 9.91 8.91
N THR A 150 -13.48 10.62 9.58
CA THR A 150 -12.03 10.38 9.50
C THR A 150 -11.66 9.00 10.05
N ARG A 151 -12.27 8.61 11.18
CA ARG A 151 -12.09 7.26 11.75
C ARG A 151 -12.56 6.17 10.79
N THR A 152 -13.67 6.36 10.08
CA THR A 152 -14.16 5.37 9.09
C THR A 152 -13.17 5.14 7.96
N VAL A 153 -12.59 6.22 7.39
CA VAL A 153 -11.57 6.09 6.34
C VAL A 153 -10.36 5.33 6.86
N LEU A 154 -9.88 5.71 8.05
CA LEU A 154 -8.75 5.09 8.72
C LEU A 154 -9.00 3.59 9.01
N PHE A 155 -10.16 3.24 9.57
CA PHE A 155 -10.53 1.85 9.86
C PHE A 155 -10.61 1.02 8.58
N THR A 156 -11.17 1.60 7.52
CA THR A 156 -11.22 0.92 6.22
C THR A 156 -9.80 0.60 5.72
N GLY A 157 -8.87 1.55 5.83
CA GLY A 157 -7.46 1.33 5.47
C GLY A 157 -6.77 0.27 6.35
N LEU A 158 -6.98 0.32 7.66
CA LEU A 158 -6.42 -0.66 8.60
C LEU A 158 -6.94 -2.09 8.32
N VAL A 159 -8.24 -2.24 8.10
CA VAL A 159 -8.85 -3.54 7.75
C VAL A 159 -8.33 -4.02 6.40
N ALA A 160 -8.20 -3.13 5.42
CA ALA A 160 -7.66 -3.47 4.10
C ALA A 160 -6.22 -3.99 4.14
N ALA A 161 -5.42 -3.58 5.13
CA ALA A 161 -4.04 -4.03 5.30
C ALA A 161 -3.91 -5.48 5.80
N ILE A 162 -4.93 -6.01 6.51
CA ILE A 162 -4.91 -7.35 7.14
C ILE A 162 -4.48 -8.47 6.18
N PRO A 163 -5.13 -8.68 5.01
CA PRO A 163 -4.75 -9.78 4.12
C PRO A 163 -3.34 -9.62 3.55
N TRP A 164 -2.86 -8.39 3.36
CA TRP A 164 -1.51 -8.13 2.83
C TRP A 164 -0.42 -8.42 3.85
N VAL A 165 -0.64 -8.05 5.12
CA VAL A 165 0.27 -8.41 6.22
C VAL A 165 0.32 -9.94 6.36
N ALA A 166 -0.83 -10.60 6.37
CA ALA A 166 -0.90 -12.06 6.43
C ALA A 166 -0.17 -12.72 5.24
N LEU A 167 -0.36 -12.22 4.02
CA LEU A 167 0.36 -12.70 2.83
C LEU A 167 1.88 -12.50 2.94
N SER A 168 2.33 -11.36 3.46
CA SER A 168 3.76 -11.08 3.65
C SER A 168 4.41 -12.09 4.61
N TRP A 169 3.74 -12.41 5.72
CA TRP A 169 4.22 -13.40 6.68
C TRP A 169 4.17 -14.82 6.14
N LEU A 170 3.13 -15.17 5.37
CA LEU A 170 3.08 -16.45 4.66
C LEU A 170 4.22 -16.59 3.64
N CYS A 171 4.54 -15.51 2.92
CA CYS A 171 5.67 -15.51 2.00
C CYS A 171 7.01 -15.70 2.73
N GLN A 172 7.20 -15.02 3.87
CA GLN A 172 8.39 -15.21 4.70
C GLN A 172 8.50 -16.64 5.26
N ASP A 173 7.41 -17.21 5.75
CA ASP A 173 7.39 -18.60 6.25
C ASP A 173 7.74 -19.58 5.13
N ARG A 174 7.30 -19.30 3.89
CA ARG A 174 7.70 -20.11 2.73
C ARG A 174 9.16 -19.96 2.35
N CYS A 175 9.76 -18.78 2.49
CA CYS A 175 11.20 -18.61 2.26
C CYS A 175 12.07 -19.43 3.24
N ARG A 176 11.57 -19.71 4.45
CA ARG A 176 12.37 -20.31 5.54
C ARG A 176 12.79 -21.77 5.31
N PRO A 177 11.92 -22.70 4.85
CA PRO A 177 12.32 -24.06 4.50
C PRO A 177 13.40 -24.14 3.43
N TYR A 178 13.40 -23.23 2.45
CA TYR A 178 14.41 -23.20 1.38
C TYR A 178 15.82 -22.88 1.90
N ARG A 179 15.95 -22.29 3.10
CA ARG A 179 17.24 -22.09 3.78
C ARG A 179 17.72 -23.30 4.58
N LEU A 180 16.84 -24.24 4.87
CA LEU A 180 17.10 -25.31 5.84
C LEU A 180 17.16 -26.70 5.19
N ARG A 181 16.71 -26.83 3.94
CA ARG A 181 16.77 -28.08 3.20
C ARG A 181 17.47 -27.83 1.86
N PRO A 182 18.60 -28.49 1.58
CA PRO A 182 19.20 -28.48 0.24
C PRO A 182 18.15 -28.98 -0.76
N TRP A 183 18.10 -28.37 -1.94
CA TRP A 183 17.08 -28.74 -2.91
C TRP A 183 17.35 -30.17 -3.39
N GLY A 184 16.30 -30.97 -3.51
CA GLY A 184 16.43 -32.23 -4.23
C GLY A 184 16.62 -31.89 -5.71
N ARG A 185 17.62 -32.47 -6.38
CA ARG A 185 17.88 -32.28 -7.83
C ARG A 185 16.63 -32.39 -8.72
N ASP A 186 15.66 -33.20 -8.31
CA ASP A 186 14.41 -33.43 -9.06
C ASP A 186 13.42 -32.25 -9.03
N THR A 187 13.71 -31.18 -8.28
CA THR A 187 12.81 -30.03 -8.11
C THR A 187 13.11 -28.85 -9.03
N GLY A 188 14.13 -28.90 -9.89
CA GLY A 188 14.64 -27.75 -10.66
C GLY A 188 13.57 -26.89 -11.36
N ILE A 189 12.67 -27.49 -12.15
CA ILE A 189 11.63 -26.75 -12.88
C ILE A 189 10.51 -26.25 -11.94
N LEU A 190 10.18 -27.02 -10.90
CA LEU A 190 9.15 -26.66 -9.93
C LEU A 190 9.62 -25.52 -9.01
N GLY A 191 10.91 -25.49 -8.67
CA GLY A 191 11.54 -24.49 -7.81
C GLY A 191 11.58 -23.09 -8.44
N PHE A 192 12.01 -22.99 -9.70
CA PHE A 192 12.01 -21.71 -10.42
C PHE A 192 10.60 -21.10 -10.48
N GLY A 193 9.61 -21.90 -10.90
CA GLY A 193 8.23 -21.44 -11.02
C GLY A 193 7.62 -20.99 -9.68
N GLU A 194 7.99 -21.62 -8.57
CA GLU A 194 7.56 -21.22 -7.24
C GLU A 194 8.22 -19.91 -6.79
N LEU A 195 9.53 -19.74 -7.01
CA LEU A 195 10.27 -18.52 -6.70
C LEU A 195 9.76 -17.30 -7.49
N THR A 196 9.44 -17.47 -8.78
CA THR A 196 8.85 -16.39 -9.59
C THR A 196 7.46 -16.00 -9.08
N ARG A 197 6.62 -16.99 -8.72
CA ARG A 197 5.29 -16.71 -8.13
C ARG A 197 5.41 -16.01 -6.78
N LEU A 198 6.40 -16.39 -5.97
CA LEU A 198 6.68 -15.75 -4.69
C LEU A 198 7.08 -14.29 -4.89
N TRP A 199 8.00 -14.02 -5.83
CA TRP A 199 8.38 -12.66 -6.21
C TRP A 199 7.19 -11.81 -6.65
N GLN A 200 6.35 -12.33 -7.55
CA GLN A 200 5.16 -11.61 -8.02
C GLN A 200 4.22 -11.25 -6.87
N ARG A 201 4.06 -12.13 -5.88
CA ARG A 201 3.24 -11.86 -4.68
C ARG A 201 3.88 -10.83 -3.76
N ILE A 202 5.20 -10.88 -3.58
CA ILE A 202 5.94 -9.86 -2.83
C ILE A 202 5.73 -8.49 -3.48
N VAL A 203 5.92 -8.38 -4.80
CA VAL A 203 5.69 -7.14 -5.55
C VAL A 203 4.24 -6.68 -5.42
N ALA A 204 3.26 -7.58 -5.50
CA ALA A 204 1.85 -7.24 -5.30
C ALA A 204 1.56 -6.72 -3.89
N CYS A 205 2.14 -7.32 -2.84
CA CYS A 205 2.00 -6.85 -1.46
C CYS A 205 2.61 -5.46 -1.28
N LEU A 206 3.81 -5.24 -1.82
CA LEU A 206 4.49 -3.94 -1.75
C LEU A 206 3.71 -2.87 -2.53
N GLY A 207 3.20 -3.20 -3.71
CA GLY A 207 2.36 -2.31 -4.51
C GLY A 207 1.04 -1.95 -3.80
N ALA A 208 0.37 -2.92 -3.18
CA ALA A 208 -0.83 -2.66 -2.41
C ALA A 208 -0.56 -1.75 -1.19
N PHE A 209 0.54 -2.00 -0.48
CA PHE A 209 0.96 -1.14 0.63
C PHE A 209 1.28 0.29 0.15
N ALA A 210 2.03 0.42 -0.95
CA ALA A 210 2.35 1.70 -1.57
C ALA A 210 1.10 2.53 -1.89
N VAL A 211 0.13 1.90 -2.55
CA VAL A 211 -1.14 2.52 -2.93
C VAL A 211 -1.94 2.91 -1.70
N ALA A 212 -1.97 2.07 -0.67
CA ALA A 212 -2.68 2.37 0.57
C ALA A 212 -2.07 3.57 1.33
N VAL A 213 -0.74 3.64 1.40
CA VAL A 213 -0.03 4.77 2.01
C VAL A 213 -0.27 6.06 1.22
N ALA A 214 -0.20 6.01 -0.11
CA ALA A 214 -0.50 7.16 -0.95
C ALA A 214 -1.93 7.68 -0.71
N ALA A 215 -2.93 6.78 -0.68
CA ALA A 215 -4.32 7.14 -0.38
C ALA A 215 -4.49 7.77 1.01
N ALA A 216 -3.80 7.24 2.03
CA ALA A 216 -3.83 7.80 3.38
C ALA A 216 -3.21 9.19 3.46
N VAL A 217 -2.04 9.39 2.83
CA VAL A 217 -1.33 10.69 2.80
C VAL A 217 -2.14 11.74 2.05
N LEU A 218 -2.70 11.39 0.88
CA LEU A 218 -3.58 12.30 0.12
C LEU A 218 -4.81 12.70 0.93
N THR A 219 -5.44 11.75 1.62
CA THR A 219 -6.60 12.04 2.47
C THR A 219 -6.23 12.95 3.65
N ALA A 220 -5.09 12.71 4.30
CA ALA A 220 -4.61 13.55 5.40
C ALA A 220 -4.23 14.96 4.93
N GLY A 221 -3.59 15.08 3.76
CA GLY A 221 -3.25 16.37 3.15
C GLY A 221 -4.49 17.17 2.76
N ALA A 222 -5.48 16.53 2.13
CA ALA A 222 -6.75 17.19 1.81
C ALA A 222 -7.51 17.61 3.08
N LEU A 223 -7.43 16.84 4.17
CA LEU A 223 -8.04 17.20 5.45
C LEU A 223 -7.38 18.45 6.04
N ARG A 224 -6.05 18.52 5.94
CA ARG A 224 -5.28 19.69 6.34
C ARG A 224 -5.69 20.93 5.56
N PHE A 225 -5.86 20.79 4.25
CA PHE A 225 -6.28 21.90 3.40
C PHE A 225 -7.67 22.40 3.81
N ALA A 226 -8.63 21.50 4.07
CA ALA A 226 -9.95 21.86 4.58
C ALA A 226 -9.89 22.54 5.98
N PHE A 227 -8.98 22.08 6.86
CA PHE A 227 -8.77 22.73 8.16
C PHE A 227 -8.27 24.17 8.03
N LEU A 228 -7.28 24.42 7.16
CA LEU A 228 -6.75 25.77 6.93
C LEU A 228 -7.78 26.68 6.28
N ALA A 229 -8.60 26.16 5.36
CA ALA A 229 -9.69 26.91 4.75
C ALA A 229 -10.80 27.27 5.76
N ALA A 230 -11.05 26.42 6.76
CA ALA A 230 -11.99 26.70 7.84
C ALA A 230 -11.47 27.72 8.86
N ARG A 231 -10.15 27.91 8.92
CA ARG A 231 -9.47 28.82 9.86
C ARG A 231 -8.39 29.62 9.13
N PRO A 232 -8.78 30.62 8.30
CA PRO A 232 -7.84 31.43 7.55
C PRO A 232 -6.82 32.16 8.45
N GLN A 233 -7.19 32.48 9.69
CA GLN A 233 -6.29 33.03 10.70
C GLN A 233 -5.14 32.10 11.10
N CYS A 234 -5.22 30.81 10.77
CA CYS A 234 -4.17 29.83 10.97
C CYS A 234 -3.32 29.59 9.71
N ALA A 235 -3.60 30.29 8.60
CA ALA A 235 -2.83 30.18 7.38
C ALA A 235 -1.45 30.86 7.50
N PRO A 236 -0.40 30.31 6.87
CA PRO A 236 0.91 30.97 6.82
C PRO A 236 0.78 32.33 6.11
N GLY A 237 1.36 33.38 6.69
CA GLY A 237 1.32 34.75 6.16
C GLY A 237 0.13 35.60 6.62
N TYR A 238 -0.76 35.07 7.47
CA TYR A 238 -1.81 35.89 8.10
C TYR A 238 -1.21 36.76 9.22
N GLU A 239 -1.19 38.08 9.03
CA GLU A 239 -0.92 39.03 10.11
C GLU A 239 -2.21 39.25 10.91
N PRO A 240 -2.28 38.78 12.17
CA PRO A 240 -3.45 39.04 12.98
C PRO A 240 -3.56 40.54 13.30
N PRO A 241 -4.79 41.07 13.41
CA PRO A 241 -5.00 42.38 14.02
C PRO A 241 -4.28 42.44 15.37
N ALA A 242 -3.65 43.58 15.69
CA ALA A 242 -2.77 43.76 16.84
C ALA A 242 -3.37 43.34 18.20
N ASP A 243 -4.71 43.26 18.28
CA ASP A 243 -5.46 42.99 19.50
C ASP A 243 -5.97 41.55 19.62
N THR A 244 -5.72 40.68 18.63
CA THR A 244 -6.20 39.30 18.61
C THR A 244 -5.03 38.33 18.44
N VAL A 245 -4.54 37.75 19.53
CA VAL A 245 -3.61 36.61 19.47
C VAL A 245 -4.45 35.34 19.39
N PRO A 246 -4.56 34.65 18.24
CA PRO A 246 -5.30 33.40 18.17
C PRO A 246 -4.47 32.31 18.84
N ALA A 247 -4.81 31.95 20.08
CA ALA A 247 -4.27 30.78 20.72
C ALA A 247 -4.71 29.50 19.97
N GLY A 248 -3.76 28.64 19.58
CA GLY A 248 -4.04 27.26 19.13
C GLY A 248 -3.81 26.94 17.63
N CYS A 249 -3.60 27.93 16.76
CA CYS A 249 -3.55 27.69 15.31
C CYS A 249 -2.43 26.74 14.83
N VAL A 250 -1.22 26.88 15.36
CA VAL A 250 -0.05 26.08 14.92
C VAL A 250 0.04 24.76 15.70
N SER A 251 -0.47 24.71 16.93
CA SER A 251 -0.41 23.51 17.77
C SER A 251 -1.41 22.42 17.35
N ASP A 252 -2.54 22.81 16.78
CA ASP A 252 -3.67 21.88 16.64
C ASP A 252 -3.56 20.96 15.42
N PHE A 253 -2.89 21.42 14.35
CA PHE A 253 -2.67 20.58 13.16
C PHE A 253 -1.41 20.94 12.37
N PRO A 254 -0.20 20.86 12.93
CA PRO A 254 1.02 21.29 12.24
C PRO A 254 1.30 20.45 10.99
N ALA A 255 1.79 21.07 9.92
CA ALA A 255 2.11 20.40 8.65
C ALA A 255 3.10 19.23 8.83
N ILE A 256 3.98 19.35 9.82
CA ILE A 256 4.92 18.30 10.19
C ILE A 256 4.22 16.99 10.55
N ASN A 257 2.99 17.02 11.06
CA ASN A 257 2.27 15.79 11.38
C ASN A 257 1.96 14.99 10.13
N VAL A 258 1.60 15.62 9.01
CA VAL A 258 1.34 14.92 7.73
C VAL A 258 2.63 14.26 7.21
N LEU A 259 3.76 14.96 7.32
CA LEU A 259 5.07 14.42 6.95
C LEU A 259 5.50 13.28 7.88
N LEU A 260 5.30 13.43 9.19
CA LEU A 260 5.59 12.39 10.18
C LEU A 260 4.72 11.15 9.95
N TYR A 261 3.45 11.30 9.56
CA TYR A 261 2.61 10.16 9.17
C TYR A 261 3.18 9.45 7.93
N GLY A 262 3.52 10.20 6.88
CA GLY A 262 4.15 9.64 5.68
C GLY A 262 5.46 8.91 6.00
N ALA A 263 6.32 9.52 6.81
CA ALA A 263 7.58 8.95 7.25
C ALA A 263 7.37 7.68 8.10
N ALA A 264 6.43 7.70 9.04
CA ALA A 264 6.09 6.53 9.85
C ALA A 264 5.61 5.36 8.98
N PHE A 265 4.73 5.62 7.99
CA PHE A 265 4.29 4.60 7.05
C PHE A 265 5.44 4.07 6.18
N ALA A 266 6.36 4.92 5.75
CA ALA A 266 7.55 4.49 5.01
C ALA A 266 8.45 3.59 5.87
N VAL A 267 8.68 3.93 7.14
CA VAL A 267 9.46 3.11 8.07
C VAL A 267 8.79 1.75 8.29
N VAL A 268 7.48 1.72 8.53
CA VAL A 268 6.72 0.47 8.66
C VAL A 268 6.79 -0.35 7.36
N GLY A 269 6.63 0.31 6.21
CA GLY A 269 6.76 -0.31 4.90
C GLY A 269 8.13 -0.96 4.70
N LEU A 270 9.21 -0.26 5.04
CA LEU A 270 10.57 -0.79 4.99
C LEU A 270 10.78 -1.96 5.95
N ALA A 271 10.27 -1.87 7.17
CA ALA A 271 10.36 -2.93 8.17
C ALA A 271 9.67 -4.23 7.72
N ILE A 272 8.62 -4.13 6.87
CA ILE A 272 7.95 -5.29 6.27
C ILE A 272 8.65 -5.73 4.98
N ALA A 273 9.00 -4.78 4.11
CA ALA A 273 9.53 -5.03 2.77
C ALA A 273 10.94 -5.61 2.80
N VAL A 274 11.83 -5.06 3.62
CA VAL A 274 13.25 -5.44 3.64
C VAL A 274 13.43 -6.91 4.03
N PRO A 275 12.84 -7.42 5.14
CA PRO A 275 12.99 -8.83 5.50
C PRO A 275 12.34 -9.76 4.47
N LEU A 276 11.22 -9.35 3.88
CA LEU A 276 10.51 -10.10 2.85
C LEU A 276 11.39 -10.29 1.60
N ILE A 277 11.92 -9.18 1.08
CA ILE A 277 12.82 -9.17 -0.08
C ILE A 277 14.12 -9.94 0.22
N ALA A 278 14.72 -9.71 1.39
CA ALA A 278 15.96 -10.38 1.78
C ALA A 278 15.78 -11.90 1.91
N SER A 279 14.63 -12.34 2.46
CA SER A 279 14.31 -13.77 2.58
C SER A 279 14.16 -14.44 1.21
N TRP A 280 13.45 -13.79 0.27
CA TRP A 280 13.30 -14.30 -1.09
C TRP A 280 14.64 -14.29 -1.85
N ARG A 281 15.42 -13.22 -1.75
CA ARG A 281 16.73 -13.11 -2.42
C ARG A 281 17.66 -14.22 -1.96
N SER A 282 17.71 -14.46 -0.66
CA SER A 282 18.50 -15.55 -0.08
C SER A 282 18.07 -16.92 -0.61
N ALA A 283 16.77 -17.22 -0.63
CA ALA A 283 16.25 -18.48 -1.15
C ALA A 283 16.51 -18.65 -2.67
N ALA A 284 16.40 -17.56 -3.42
CA ALA A 284 16.66 -17.56 -4.85
C ALA A 284 18.14 -17.75 -5.18
N SER A 285 19.05 -17.09 -4.45
CA SER A 285 20.50 -17.30 -4.60
C SER A 285 20.92 -18.72 -4.26
N GLU A 286 20.42 -19.26 -3.14
CA GLU A 286 20.70 -20.63 -2.71
C GLU A 286 20.17 -21.67 -3.73
N TRP A 287 18.99 -21.42 -4.30
CA TRP A 287 18.47 -22.25 -5.40
C TRP A 287 19.39 -22.24 -6.62
N VAL A 288 19.88 -21.06 -7.05
CA VAL A 288 20.80 -20.94 -8.19
C VAL A 288 22.10 -21.71 -7.92
N ASP A 289 22.63 -21.62 -6.70
CA ASP A 289 23.87 -22.33 -6.33
C ASP A 289 23.66 -23.85 -6.28
N ASP A 290 22.48 -24.32 -5.84
CA ASP A 290 22.16 -25.75 -5.76
C ASP A 290 21.87 -26.39 -7.14
N GLN A 291 21.49 -25.60 -8.15
CA GLN A 291 21.37 -26.11 -9.54
C GLN A 291 22.72 -26.49 -10.17
N ARG A 292 23.84 -26.23 -9.51
CA ARG A 292 25.17 -26.58 -10.01
C ARG A 292 25.31 -28.10 -10.16
N PRO A 293 25.68 -28.62 -11.36
CA PRO A 293 26.03 -30.02 -11.53
C PRO A 293 27.25 -30.39 -10.66
N SER A 294 27.22 -31.54 -9.97
CA SER A 294 28.32 -31.94 -9.04
C SER A 294 29.62 -32.26 -9.75
N ASP A 295 29.55 -32.56 -11.05
CA ASP A 295 30.65 -32.90 -11.94
C ASP A 295 31.37 -31.65 -12.49
N VAL A 296 30.79 -30.46 -12.33
CA VAL A 296 31.37 -29.22 -12.88
C VAL A 296 32.26 -28.53 -11.83
N PRO A 297 33.54 -28.23 -12.14
CA PRO A 297 34.45 -27.49 -11.26
C PRO A 297 33.93 -26.09 -10.89
N GLU A 298 34.41 -25.52 -9.78
CA GLU A 298 33.86 -24.26 -9.24
C GLU A 298 34.14 -23.04 -10.12
N HIS A 299 35.20 -23.12 -10.91
CA HIS A 299 35.67 -22.03 -11.78
C HIS A 299 35.40 -22.31 -13.24
N ASP A 300 34.40 -23.15 -13.55
CA ASP A 300 34.04 -23.40 -14.94
C ASP A 300 33.30 -22.19 -15.55
N GLU A 301 33.79 -21.73 -16.71
CA GLU A 301 33.21 -20.60 -17.42
C GLU A 301 31.80 -20.90 -17.92
N THR A 302 31.49 -22.17 -18.23
CA THR A 302 30.17 -22.55 -18.74
C THR A 302 29.12 -22.45 -17.65
N TRP A 303 29.43 -22.96 -16.44
CA TRP A 303 28.57 -22.77 -15.27
C TRP A 303 28.41 -21.30 -14.89
N THR A 304 29.47 -20.50 -14.96
CA THR A 304 29.40 -19.06 -14.62
C THR A 304 28.40 -18.33 -15.53
N LYS A 305 28.43 -18.60 -16.85
CA LYS A 305 27.47 -18.03 -17.81
C LYS A 305 26.03 -18.49 -17.55
N GLU A 306 25.83 -19.75 -17.18
CA GLU A 306 24.51 -20.28 -16.86
C GLU A 306 23.97 -19.71 -15.54
N LYS A 307 24.81 -19.58 -14.52
CA LYS A 307 24.51 -18.88 -13.26
C LYS A 307 24.07 -17.45 -13.50
N ASP A 308 24.77 -16.71 -14.36
CA ASP A 308 24.39 -15.34 -14.73
C ASP A 308 23.03 -15.32 -15.42
N ARG A 309 22.78 -16.25 -16.35
CA ARG A 309 21.47 -16.37 -17.02
C ARG A 309 20.33 -16.64 -16.02
N LEU A 310 20.53 -17.55 -15.07
CA LEU A 310 19.55 -17.85 -14.02
C LEU A 310 19.34 -16.65 -13.08
N THR A 311 20.42 -15.93 -12.76
CA THR A 311 20.39 -14.70 -11.95
C THR A 311 19.55 -13.62 -12.63
N VAL A 312 19.73 -13.41 -13.94
CA VAL A 312 18.95 -12.46 -14.74
C VAL A 312 17.48 -12.90 -14.82
N LEU A 313 17.19 -14.18 -15.05
CA LEU A 313 15.82 -14.71 -15.12
C LEU A 313 15.06 -14.53 -13.79
N LEU A 314 15.75 -14.72 -12.66
CA LEU A 314 15.20 -14.48 -11.32
C LEU A 314 15.24 -13.01 -10.91
N HIS A 315 15.72 -12.09 -11.76
CA HIS A 315 15.87 -10.67 -11.48
C HIS A 315 16.82 -10.37 -10.30
N LEU A 316 17.72 -11.29 -9.93
CA LEU A 316 18.66 -11.11 -8.81
C LEU A 316 19.73 -10.03 -9.08
N ASP A 317 19.90 -9.68 -10.35
CA ASP A 317 20.77 -8.64 -10.89
C ASP A 317 20.16 -7.23 -10.80
N THR A 318 18.85 -7.11 -10.54
CA THR A 318 18.18 -5.81 -10.58
C THR A 318 18.74 -4.91 -9.47
N PRO A 319 19.20 -3.68 -9.78
CA PRO A 319 19.82 -2.79 -8.80
C PRO A 319 18.88 -2.43 -7.64
N VAL A 320 17.57 -2.48 -7.87
CA VAL A 320 16.52 -2.35 -6.86
C VAL A 320 16.68 -3.34 -5.70
N LEU A 321 17.18 -4.55 -5.98
CA LEU A 321 17.44 -5.58 -4.97
C LEU A 321 18.82 -5.43 -4.30
N ARG A 322 19.76 -4.75 -4.96
CA ARG A 322 21.09 -4.46 -4.40
C ARG A 322 21.08 -3.22 -3.52
N ASN A 323 20.19 -2.26 -3.81
CA ASN A 323 20.11 -1.01 -3.08
C ASN A 323 18.64 -0.69 -2.71
N PRO A 324 18.22 -0.93 -1.46
CA PRO A 324 16.85 -0.62 -1.01
C PRO A 324 16.51 0.87 -1.11
N LEU A 325 17.52 1.76 -1.19
CA LEU A 325 17.30 3.19 -1.45
C LEU A 325 16.74 3.46 -2.86
N THR A 326 17.00 2.59 -3.82
CA THR A 326 16.41 2.70 -5.17
C THR A 326 14.93 2.29 -5.19
N LEU A 327 14.49 1.47 -4.23
CA LEU A 327 13.08 1.18 -4.02
C LEU A 327 12.35 2.40 -3.44
N LEU A 328 13.00 3.10 -2.51
CA LEU A 328 12.56 4.42 -2.04
C LEU A 328 12.52 5.46 -3.16
N SER A 329 13.39 5.36 -4.18
CA SER A 329 13.37 6.32 -5.29
C SER A 329 12.11 6.23 -6.17
N VAL A 330 11.45 5.07 -6.19
CA VAL A 330 10.13 4.92 -6.84
C VAL A 330 9.05 5.70 -6.08
N PHE A 331 9.21 5.86 -4.77
CA PHE A 331 8.35 6.72 -3.95
C PHE A 331 8.76 8.19 -4.00
N THR A 332 9.96 8.52 -4.47
CA THR A 332 10.43 9.91 -4.53
C THR A 332 9.48 10.82 -5.29
N PRO A 333 8.97 10.53 -6.49
CA PRO A 333 8.01 11.42 -7.16
C PRO A 333 6.73 11.65 -6.34
N LEU A 334 6.29 10.65 -5.58
CA LEU A 334 5.10 10.73 -4.72
C LEU A 334 5.40 11.58 -3.48
N ILE A 335 6.56 11.38 -2.87
CA ILE A 335 7.08 12.22 -1.77
C ILE A 335 7.28 13.66 -2.26
N THR A 336 7.90 13.87 -3.42
CA THR A 336 8.16 15.17 -4.03
C THR A 336 6.87 15.85 -4.47
N SER A 337 5.87 15.14 -4.99
CA SER A 337 4.55 15.69 -5.33
C SER A 337 3.78 16.13 -4.09
N VAL A 338 3.82 15.31 -3.02
CA VAL A 338 3.27 15.69 -1.72
C VAL A 338 4.00 16.92 -1.18
N LEU A 339 5.34 16.93 -1.16
CA LEU A 339 6.14 18.10 -0.78
C LEU A 339 5.86 19.32 -1.66
N ALA A 340 5.67 19.16 -2.97
CA ALA A 340 5.39 20.23 -3.92
C ALA A 340 4.01 20.85 -3.70
N ALA A 341 3.01 20.06 -3.27
CA ALA A 341 1.72 20.61 -2.84
C ALA A 341 1.83 21.43 -1.54
N PHE A 342 2.89 21.22 -0.74
CA PHE A 342 3.16 21.95 0.49
C PHE A 342 4.20 23.08 0.33
N LEU A 343 4.98 23.10 -0.75
CA LEU A 343 6.01 24.10 -1.03
C LEU A 343 5.51 25.55 -1.22
N PRO A 344 4.28 25.84 -1.68
CA PRO A 344 3.76 27.20 -1.67
C PRO A 344 3.70 27.84 -0.27
N GLN A 345 3.77 27.02 0.79
CA GLN A 345 3.77 27.48 2.19
C GLN A 345 5.18 27.72 2.77
N LEU A 346 6.26 27.45 2.04
CA LEU A 346 7.65 27.65 2.48
C LEU A 346 8.32 28.88 1.85
N GLY A 347 7.69 29.45 0.80
CA GLY A 347 8.20 30.62 0.07
C GLY A 347 7.43 31.92 0.34
N GLY A 348 6.54 31.93 1.33
CA GLY A 348 5.77 33.09 1.78
C GLY A 348 5.96 33.32 3.27
#